data_AF-A0A816FC62-F1
#
_entry.id   AF-A0A816FC62-F1
#
_cell.length_a   1.000
_cell.length_b   1.000
_cell.length_c   1.000
_cell.angle_alpha   90.00
_cell.angle_beta   90.00
_cell.angle_gamma   90.00
#
_symmetry.space_group_name_H-M   'P 1'
#
loop_
_entity.id
_entity.type
_entity.pdbx_description
1 polymer ?
#
loop_
_entity_poly.entity_id
_entity_poly.type
_entity_poly.pdbx_seq_one_letter_code
_entity_poly.pdbx_strand_id
1 'polypeptide(L)'
;MIHNNLDIQIHHIGPMCFLKILYYFLNIPDDTINTIENYTENIFKRFLVLEASTNEKISYHFIHAKPSAIFENVSTLAIFIKAMIHFVLLSVVQHKCSMFNITSPLGSCTISNLIQILVPHINILRKHCTSCQTSIPYISIADIAYLLVQNKTNEWVTAIDINVYSNNQQFRLFNSIKYGKNNPLILSTTFP
;
A
#
# COMPACT_ATOMS: atom_id res chain seq x y z
N MET A 1 -23.42 15.15 24.45
CA MET A 1 -23.93 13.95 23.75
C MET A 1 -24.54 14.46 22.46
N ILE A 2 -23.88 14.35 21.31
CA ILE A 2 -23.78 13.13 20.51
C ILE A 2 -22.34 12.95 20.00
N HIS A 3 -21.82 11.73 20.18
CA HIS A 3 -20.59 11.22 19.59
C HIS A 3 -20.75 11.13 18.07
N ASN A 4 -19.84 11.75 17.32
CA ASN A 4 -19.57 11.32 15.95
C ASN A 4 -18.19 10.66 15.95
N ASN A 5 -18.19 9.39 16.37
CA ASN A 5 -17.17 8.44 15.97
C ASN A 5 -17.21 8.39 14.44
N LEU A 6 -16.15 8.86 13.78
CA LEU A 6 -15.88 8.45 12.42
C LEU A 6 -15.50 6.96 12.50
N ASP A 7 -16.50 6.09 12.38
CA ASP A 7 -16.31 4.71 11.94
C ASP A 7 -15.83 4.77 10.49
N ILE A 8 -14.53 5.00 10.29
CA ILE A 8 -13.90 4.65 9.02
C ILE A 8 -13.79 3.13 9.04
N GLN A 9 -14.81 2.44 8.54
CA GLN A 9 -14.67 1.10 8.03
C GLN A 9 -13.67 1.16 6.88
N ILE A 10 -12.38 1.06 7.20
CA ILE A 10 -11.35 0.74 6.22
C ILE A 10 -11.64 -0.72 5.85
N HIS A 11 -12.47 -0.91 4.82
CA HIS A 11 -12.67 -2.23 4.24
C HIS A 11 -11.30 -2.83 3.94
N HIS A 12 -11.19 -4.12 4.25
CA HIS A 12 -10.03 -5.01 4.31
C HIS A 12 -9.19 -5.15 3.01
N ILE A 13 -8.96 -4.04 2.31
CA ILE A 13 -8.55 -4.00 0.90
C ILE A 13 -7.18 -3.35 0.77
N GLY A 14 -6.91 -2.25 1.50
CA GLY A 14 -5.64 -1.49 1.40
C GLY A 14 -4.35 -2.32 1.52
N PRO A 15 -4.22 -3.25 2.48
CA PRO A 15 -3.03 -4.08 2.63
C PRO A 15 -2.94 -5.20 1.58
N MET A 16 -4.06 -5.77 1.13
CA MET A 16 -4.09 -6.72 0.00
C MET A 16 -3.52 -6.06 -1.25
N CYS A 17 -3.99 -4.85 -1.57
CA CYS A 17 -3.54 -4.09 -2.74
C CYS A 17 -2.03 -3.90 -2.72
N PHE A 18 -1.47 -3.51 -1.57
CA PHE A 18 -0.03 -3.32 -1.43
C PHE A 18 0.76 -4.60 -1.68
N LEU A 19 0.31 -5.74 -1.15
CA LEU A 19 1.01 -7.00 -1.36
C LEU A 19 0.95 -7.48 -2.81
N LYS A 20 -0.18 -7.29 -3.51
CA LYS A 20 -0.28 -7.60 -4.94
C LYS A 20 0.69 -6.75 -5.76
N ILE A 21 0.75 -5.45 -5.48
CA ILE A 21 1.71 -4.52 -6.13
C ILE A 21 3.14 -5.00 -5.85
N LEU A 22 3.47 -5.24 -4.58
CA LEU A 22 4.81 -5.62 -4.17
C LEU A 22 5.23 -6.97 -4.77
N TYR A 23 4.34 -7.95 -4.82
CA TYR A 23 4.59 -9.24 -5.46
C TYR A 23 4.87 -9.10 -6.95
N TYR A 24 4.06 -8.32 -7.67
CA TYR A 24 4.28 -8.05 -9.10
C TYR A 24 5.67 -7.46 -9.35
N PHE A 25 6.05 -6.43 -8.61
CA PHE A 25 7.34 -5.76 -8.80
C PHE A 25 8.55 -6.57 -8.35
N LEU A 26 8.38 -7.51 -7.42
CA LEU A 26 9.47 -8.38 -6.96
C LEU A 26 9.74 -9.58 -7.89
N ASN A 27 9.08 -9.61 -9.06
CA ASN A 27 9.30 -10.54 -10.16
C ASN A 27 9.38 -11.99 -9.67
N ILE A 28 8.22 -12.57 -9.40
CA ILE A 28 8.11 -14.01 -9.24
C ILE A 28 7.50 -14.55 -10.52
N PRO A 29 8.32 -15.10 -11.44
CA PRO A 29 7.83 -15.91 -12.53
C PRO A 29 7.29 -17.21 -11.91
N ASP A 30 6.03 -17.22 -11.53
CA ASP A 30 5.30 -18.46 -11.29
C ASP A 30 4.25 -18.55 -12.39
N ASP A 31 4.57 -19.30 -13.45
CA ASP A 31 3.68 -19.65 -14.57
C ASP A 31 2.43 -20.46 -14.10
N THR A 32 2.33 -20.72 -12.80
CA THR A 32 1.30 -21.48 -12.09
C THR A 32 0.20 -20.61 -11.48
N ILE A 33 0.29 -19.28 -11.54
CA ILE A 33 -0.79 -18.39 -11.06
C ILE A 33 -1.92 -18.35 -12.09
N ASN A 34 -2.77 -19.38 -12.05
CA ASN A 34 -3.94 -19.49 -12.93
C ASN A 34 -5.22 -18.91 -12.31
N THR A 35 -5.22 -18.60 -11.00
CA THR A 35 -6.40 -18.09 -10.27
C THR A 35 -6.03 -17.04 -9.22
N ILE A 36 -6.98 -16.16 -8.88
CA ILE A 36 -6.83 -15.12 -7.84
C ILE A 36 -6.56 -15.73 -6.45
N GLU A 37 -7.18 -16.87 -6.14
CA GLU A 37 -6.98 -17.58 -4.87
C GLU A 37 -5.54 -18.12 -4.75
N ASN A 38 -5.03 -18.78 -5.81
CA ASN A 38 -3.64 -19.24 -5.85
C ASN A 38 -2.64 -18.07 -5.81
N TYR A 39 -2.96 -16.95 -6.44
CA TYR A 39 -2.14 -15.73 -6.37
C TYR A 39 -2.02 -15.24 -4.92
N THR A 40 -3.15 -15.17 -4.25
CA THR A 40 -3.30 -14.62 -2.90
C THR A 40 -2.57 -15.50 -1.87
N GLU A 41 -2.76 -16.83 -1.94
CA GLU A 41 -2.05 -17.78 -1.06
C GLU A 41 -0.52 -17.75 -1.25
N ASN A 42 -0.04 -17.67 -2.50
CA ASN A 42 1.39 -17.66 -2.80
C ASN A 42 2.07 -16.36 -2.41
N ILE A 43 1.37 -15.22 -2.51
CA ILE A 43 1.83 -13.95 -1.95
C ILE A 43 2.09 -14.12 -0.46
N PHE A 44 1.14 -14.68 0.29
CA PHE A 44 1.24 -14.74 1.75
C PHE A 44 2.35 -15.64 2.26
N LYS A 45 2.63 -16.76 1.58
CA LYS A 45 3.74 -17.65 1.95
C LYS A 45 5.10 -16.94 1.93
N ARG A 46 5.21 -15.79 1.27
CA ARG A 46 6.47 -15.03 1.11
C ARG A 46 6.59 -13.82 2.04
N PHE A 47 5.53 -13.46 2.76
CA PHE A 47 5.55 -12.35 3.71
C PHE A 47 5.29 -12.83 5.13
N LEU A 48 6.20 -12.48 6.05
CA LEU A 48 5.90 -12.45 7.47
C LEU A 48 5.14 -11.15 7.78
N VAL A 49 3.89 -11.29 8.20
CA VAL A 49 3.02 -10.16 8.54
C VAL A 49 2.92 -10.02 10.06
N LEU A 50 3.41 -8.90 10.59
CA LEU A 50 3.28 -8.58 12.00
C LEU A 50 2.28 -7.44 12.19
N GLU A 51 1.53 -7.50 13.29
CA GLU A 51 0.45 -6.58 13.60
C GLU A 51 0.69 -5.87 14.93
N ALA A 52 0.30 -4.60 14.93
CA ALA A 52 0.35 -3.69 16.07
C ALA A 52 -0.84 -2.70 16.04
N SER A 53 -1.98 -3.14 15.51
CA SER A 53 -3.18 -2.32 15.39
C SER A 53 -3.80 -2.02 16.74
N THR A 54 -4.39 -0.83 16.88
CA THR A 54 -5.23 -0.41 18.01
C THR A 54 -6.53 0.17 17.48
N ASN A 55 -7.48 0.46 18.36
CA ASN A 55 -8.73 1.14 17.98
C ASN A 55 -8.52 2.53 17.32
N GLU A 56 -7.33 3.12 17.47
CA GLU A 56 -7.00 4.43 16.91
C GLU A 56 -6.09 4.35 15.67
N LYS A 57 -5.46 3.21 15.42
CA LYS A 57 -4.42 3.08 14.40
C LYS A 57 -4.33 1.66 13.88
N ILE A 58 -4.48 1.51 12.57
CA ILE A 58 -4.09 0.29 11.86
C ILE A 58 -2.56 0.30 11.68
N SER A 59 -1.90 -0.81 12.01
CA SER A 59 -0.43 -0.88 11.94
C SER A 59 0.05 -2.30 11.62
N TYR A 60 0.57 -2.47 10.41
CA TYR A 60 1.16 -3.73 9.94
C TYR A 60 2.62 -3.54 9.55
N HIS A 61 3.45 -4.55 9.81
CA HIS A 61 4.80 -4.68 9.30
C HIS A 61 4.83 -5.87 8.34
N PHE A 62 5.21 -5.61 7.09
CA PHE A 62 5.39 -6.65 6.09
C PHE A 62 6.87 -6.92 5.92
N ILE A 63 7.31 -8.14 6.20
CA ILE A 63 8.70 -8.57 6.06
C ILE A 63 8.73 -9.62 4.95
N HIS A 64 9.30 -9.26 3.81
CA HIS A 64 9.45 -10.18 2.69
C HIS A 64 10.63 -11.12 2.92
N ALA A 65 10.38 -12.43 2.91
CA ALA A 65 11.42 -13.44 2.98
C ALA A 65 11.62 -14.05 1.58
N LYS A 66 12.58 -13.51 0.81
CA LYS A 66 13.06 -14.13 -0.44
C LYS A 66 14.45 -14.71 -0.19
N PRO A 67 14.58 -16.05 -0.06
CA PRO A 67 15.86 -16.68 0.31
C PRO A 67 17.03 -16.36 -0.61
N SER A 68 16.76 -15.97 -1.86
CA SER A 68 17.76 -15.75 -2.91
C SER A 68 17.91 -14.29 -3.36
N ALA A 69 17.24 -13.33 -2.72
CA ALA A 69 17.34 -11.92 -3.11
C ALA A 69 17.20 -10.99 -1.90
N ILE A 70 18.14 -10.05 -1.80
CA ILE A 70 18.16 -9.00 -0.79
C ILE A 70 18.41 -7.66 -1.46
N PHE A 71 17.85 -6.59 -0.91
CA PHE A 71 18.29 -5.25 -1.26
C PHE A 71 19.67 -5.02 -0.64
N GLU A 72 20.57 -4.39 -1.40
CA GLU A 72 21.93 -4.08 -0.95
C GLU A 72 21.94 -3.29 0.36
N ASN A 73 21.06 -2.29 0.47
CA ASN A 73 20.92 -1.44 1.64
C ASN A 73 19.51 -0.81 1.70
N VAL A 74 19.22 -0.16 2.82
CA VAL A 74 17.93 0.52 3.06
C VAL A 74 17.66 1.65 2.07
N SER A 75 18.69 2.35 1.59
CA SER A 75 18.53 3.42 0.60
C SER A 75 18.06 2.87 -0.76
N THR A 76 18.62 1.74 -1.22
CA THR A 76 18.17 1.06 -2.44
C THR A 76 16.73 0.57 -2.33
N LEU A 77 16.35 0.00 -1.18
CA LEU A 77 14.96 -0.36 -0.88
C LEU A 77 14.04 0.88 -0.90
N ALA A 78 14.46 1.99 -0.30
CA ALA A 78 13.68 3.24 -0.28
C ALA A 78 13.40 3.76 -1.69
N ILE A 79 14.42 3.74 -2.57
CA ILE A 79 14.30 4.15 -3.97
C ILE A 79 13.32 3.25 -4.70
N PHE A 80 13.45 1.94 -4.53
CA PHE A 80 12.53 0.96 -5.13
C PHE A 80 11.07 1.19 -4.69
N ILE A 81 10.82 1.32 -3.38
CA ILE A 81 9.46 1.56 -2.86
C ILE A 81 8.89 2.88 -3.37
N LYS A 82 9.69 3.95 -3.42
CA LYS A 82 9.26 5.24 -3.97
C LYS A 82 8.92 5.14 -5.46
N ALA A 83 9.76 4.48 -6.25
CA ALA A 83 9.53 4.29 -7.69
C ALA A 83 8.27 3.45 -7.94
N MET A 84 8.06 2.39 -7.15
CA MET A 84 6.86 1.56 -7.20
C MET A 84 5.59 2.36 -6.90
N ILE A 85 5.57 3.10 -5.79
CA ILE A 85 4.43 3.96 -5.41
C ILE A 85 4.16 5.01 -6.49
N HIS A 86 5.22 5.62 -7.02
CA HIS A 86 5.10 6.60 -8.09
C HIS A 86 4.46 5.99 -9.35
N PHE A 87 4.94 4.82 -9.78
CA PHE A 87 4.41 4.12 -10.95
C PHE A 87 2.92 3.80 -10.81
N VAL A 88 2.49 3.26 -9.66
CA VAL A 88 1.08 2.89 -9.47
C VAL A 88 0.18 4.12 -9.46
N LEU A 89 0.59 5.20 -8.80
CA LEU A 89 -0.20 6.45 -8.78
C LEU A 89 -0.23 7.11 -10.16
N LEU A 90 0.88 7.10 -10.89
CA LEU A 90 0.95 7.64 -12.25
C LEU A 90 0.03 6.86 -13.19
N SER A 91 -0.04 5.53 -13.05
CA SER A 91 -0.94 4.68 -13.84
C SER A 91 -2.41 5.06 -13.62
N VAL A 92 -2.81 5.38 -12.39
CA VAL A 92 -4.17 5.87 -12.09
C VAL A 92 -4.42 7.24 -12.70
N VAL A 93 -3.46 8.16 -12.60
CA VAL A 93 -3.57 9.50 -13.20
C VAL A 93 -3.70 9.41 -14.72
N GLN A 94 -2.92 8.54 -15.38
CA GLN A 94 -3.01 8.31 -16.82
C GLN A 94 -4.36 7.71 -17.22
N HIS A 95 -4.86 6.73 -16.46
CA HIS A 95 -6.20 6.17 -16.68
C HIS A 95 -7.29 7.24 -16.57
N LYS A 96 -7.23 8.09 -15.52
CA LYS A 96 -8.14 9.23 -15.36
C LYS A 96 -8.04 10.19 -16.56
N CYS A 97 -6.84 10.58 -16.96
CA CYS A 97 -6.63 11.46 -18.10
C CYS A 97 -7.26 10.89 -19.38
N SER A 98 -7.12 9.59 -19.63
CA SER A 98 -7.80 8.91 -20.74
C SER A 98 -9.32 8.90 -20.60
N MET A 99 -9.86 8.60 -19.41
CA MET A 99 -11.31 8.57 -19.17
C MET A 99 -11.99 9.93 -19.35
N PHE A 100 -11.29 11.02 -19.00
CA PHE A 100 -11.85 12.37 -19.02
C PHE A 100 -11.33 13.25 -20.17
N ASN A 101 -10.59 12.67 -21.14
CA ASN A 101 -9.94 13.39 -22.24
C ASN A 101 -9.09 14.59 -21.79
N ILE A 102 -8.37 14.43 -20.68
CA ILE A 102 -7.48 15.44 -20.10
C ILE A 102 -6.04 15.11 -20.51
N THR A 103 -5.23 16.13 -20.80
CA THR A 103 -3.79 15.95 -21.03
C THR A 103 -3.11 15.37 -19.79
N SER A 104 -2.37 14.28 -19.97
CA SER A 104 -1.56 13.72 -18.89
C SER A 104 -0.41 14.65 -18.54
N PRO A 105 0.02 14.72 -17.27
CA PRO A 105 1.25 15.40 -16.93
C PRO A 105 2.44 14.68 -17.61
N LEU A 106 3.09 15.36 -18.56
CA LEU A 106 4.22 14.84 -19.34
C LEU A 106 5.61 15.08 -18.68
N GLY A 107 5.65 15.44 -17.39
CA GLY A 107 6.88 15.81 -16.67
C GLY A 107 7.18 14.97 -15.42
N SER A 108 8.28 15.28 -14.73
CA SER A 108 8.65 14.63 -13.46
C SER A 108 7.71 15.07 -12.32
N CYS A 109 6.56 14.39 -12.19
CA CYS A 109 5.69 14.58 -11.04
C CYS A 109 6.28 13.87 -9.80
N THR A 110 6.20 14.49 -8.63
CA THR A 110 6.48 13.81 -7.37
C THR A 110 5.26 12.99 -6.92
N ILE A 111 5.44 12.05 -5.97
CA ILE A 111 4.32 11.33 -5.32
C ILE A 111 3.30 12.32 -4.76
N SER A 112 3.74 13.40 -4.12
CA SER A 112 2.87 14.44 -3.59
C SER A 112 2.02 15.09 -4.70
N ASN A 113 2.63 15.42 -5.85
CA ASN A 113 1.87 15.98 -6.98
C ASN A 113 0.81 15.00 -7.49
N LEU A 114 1.14 13.71 -7.61
CA LEU A 114 0.19 12.69 -8.06
C LEU A 114 -0.98 12.53 -7.08
N ILE A 115 -0.71 12.53 -5.77
CA ILE A 115 -1.76 12.48 -4.75
C ILE A 115 -2.69 13.68 -4.92
N GLN A 116 -2.17 14.90 -5.02
CA GLN A 116 -3.01 16.10 -5.18
C GLN A 116 -3.91 16.06 -6.41
N ILE A 117 -3.44 15.49 -7.53
CA ILE A 117 -4.26 15.30 -8.75
C ILE A 117 -5.41 14.29 -8.52
N LEU A 118 -5.18 13.29 -7.67
CA LEU A 118 -6.12 12.21 -7.39
C LEU A 118 -7.13 12.58 -6.30
N VAL A 119 -6.75 13.41 -5.31
CA VAL A 119 -7.58 13.77 -4.13
C VAL A 119 -9.04 14.08 -4.46
N PRO A 120 -9.36 14.96 -5.43
CA PRO A 120 -10.75 15.30 -5.73
C PRO A 120 -11.58 14.13 -6.26
N HIS A 121 -10.93 13.05 -6.69
CA HIS A 121 -11.54 11.91 -7.36
C HIS A 121 -11.48 10.61 -6.55
N ILE A 122 -10.80 10.57 -5.39
CA ILE A 122 -10.56 9.33 -4.63
C ILE A 122 -11.86 8.57 -4.36
N ASN A 123 -12.91 9.26 -3.91
CA ASN A 123 -14.19 8.61 -3.60
C ASN A 123 -14.88 8.06 -4.85
N ILE A 124 -14.73 8.71 -6.00
CA ILE A 124 -15.26 8.23 -7.28
C ILE A 124 -14.48 6.99 -7.71
N LEU A 125 -13.15 7.05 -7.67
CA LEU A 125 -12.27 5.94 -8.04
C LEU A 125 -12.56 4.69 -7.19
N ARG A 126 -12.72 4.85 -5.87
CA ARG A 126 -13.06 3.72 -4.97
C ARG A 126 -14.38 3.06 -5.29
N LYS A 127 -15.42 3.86 -5.59
CA LYS A 127 -16.78 3.36 -5.77
C LYS A 127 -17.06 2.84 -7.18
N HIS A 128 -16.48 3.49 -8.19
CA HIS A 128 -16.86 3.29 -9.59
C HIS A 128 -15.78 2.59 -10.43
N CYS A 129 -14.53 2.52 -9.97
CA CYS A 129 -13.43 1.92 -10.72
C CYS A 129 -12.98 0.57 -10.15
N THR A 130 -13.92 -0.22 -9.63
CA THR A 130 -13.67 -1.57 -9.06
C THR A 130 -13.35 -2.60 -10.14
N SER A 131 -13.87 -2.43 -11.36
CA SER A 131 -13.57 -3.30 -12.52
C SER A 131 -12.50 -2.73 -13.46
N CYS A 132 -12.15 -1.43 -13.33
CA CYS A 132 -11.12 -0.81 -14.13
C CYS A 132 -9.74 -1.37 -13.75
N GLN A 133 -9.06 -2.01 -14.70
CA GLN A 133 -7.75 -2.61 -14.48
C GLN A 133 -6.63 -1.60 -14.67
N THR A 134 -5.53 -1.81 -13.94
CA THR A 134 -4.27 -1.10 -14.15
C THR A 134 -3.39 -1.85 -15.15
N SER A 135 -2.20 -1.32 -15.44
CA SER A 135 -1.16 -2.07 -16.16
C SER A 135 -0.61 -3.25 -15.35
N ILE A 136 -0.93 -3.34 -14.05
CA ILE A 136 -0.52 -4.43 -13.16
C ILE A 136 -1.66 -5.45 -13.08
N PRO A 137 -1.41 -6.73 -13.42
CA PRO A 137 -2.43 -7.78 -13.35
C PRO A 137 -3.08 -7.87 -11.97
N TYR A 138 -4.41 -8.04 -11.94
CA TYR A 138 -5.20 -8.28 -10.73
C TYR A 138 -5.25 -7.10 -9.74
N ILE A 139 -4.92 -5.90 -10.20
CA ILE A 139 -4.95 -4.66 -9.41
C ILE A 139 -5.86 -3.66 -10.12
N SER A 140 -6.98 -3.38 -9.47
CA SER A 140 -7.94 -2.39 -9.96
C SER A 140 -7.50 -0.97 -9.63
N ILE A 141 -8.10 0.00 -10.31
CA ILE A 141 -7.93 1.41 -9.99
C ILE A 141 -8.47 1.72 -8.58
N ALA A 142 -9.58 1.09 -8.18
CA ALA A 142 -10.11 1.20 -6.82
C ALA A 142 -9.10 0.72 -5.77
N ASP A 143 -8.41 -0.39 -6.04
CA ASP A 143 -7.39 -0.97 -5.16
C ASP A 143 -6.26 0.03 -4.86
N ILE A 144 -5.76 0.73 -5.88
CA ILE A 144 -4.74 1.78 -5.70
C ILE A 144 -5.32 2.98 -4.94
N ALA A 145 -6.57 3.35 -5.18
CA ALA A 145 -7.22 4.44 -4.44
C ALA A 145 -7.37 4.15 -2.94
N TYR A 146 -7.39 2.88 -2.52
CA TYR A 146 -7.35 2.49 -1.11
C TYR A 146 -5.95 2.63 -0.47
N LEU A 147 -4.88 2.78 -1.25
CA LEU A 147 -3.55 3.11 -0.71
C LEU A 147 -3.44 4.57 -0.25
N LEU A 148 -4.33 5.44 -0.70
CA LEU A 148 -4.36 6.84 -0.27
C LEU A 148 -5.24 6.97 0.97
N VAL A 149 -4.73 7.53 2.05
CA VAL A 149 -5.46 7.68 3.32
C VAL A 149 -5.28 9.08 3.87
N GLN A 150 -6.22 9.52 4.71
CA GLN A 150 -6.04 10.77 5.45
C GLN A 150 -5.31 10.49 6.76
N ASN A 151 -4.31 11.32 7.06
CA ASN A 151 -3.63 11.29 8.36
C ASN A 151 -4.44 12.08 9.42
N LYS A 152 -3.89 12.21 10.64
CA LYS A 152 -4.55 12.93 11.75
C LYS A 152 -4.74 14.43 11.49
N THR A 153 -4.00 15.01 10.54
CA THR A 153 -4.11 16.41 10.12
C THR A 153 -5.02 16.57 8.89
N ASN A 154 -5.77 15.53 8.50
CA ASN A 154 -6.65 15.47 7.32
C ASN A 154 -5.92 15.60 5.97
N GLU A 155 -4.60 15.45 5.95
CA GLU A 155 -3.81 15.46 4.73
C GLU A 155 -3.83 14.07 4.08
N TRP A 156 -3.96 14.05 2.75
CA TRP A 156 -3.89 12.81 1.99
C TRP A 156 -2.44 12.35 1.82
N VAL A 157 -2.18 11.12 2.25
CA VAL A 157 -0.86 10.47 2.23
C VAL A 157 -0.99 9.03 1.74
N THR A 158 0.13 8.36 1.49
CA THR A 158 0.15 6.92 1.24
C THR A 158 0.01 6.14 2.55
N ALA A 159 -0.71 5.02 2.54
CA ALA A 159 -0.78 4.07 3.65
C ALA A 159 0.58 3.40 3.94
N ILE A 160 1.51 3.48 3.00
CA ILE A 160 2.89 3.01 3.14
C ILE A 160 3.71 4.13 3.78
N ASP A 161 4.27 3.86 4.96
CA ASP A 161 5.18 4.79 5.63
C ASP A 161 6.56 4.75 4.97
N ILE A 162 6.84 5.71 4.10
CA ILE A 162 8.11 5.81 3.37
C ILE A 162 9.26 6.26 4.29
N ASN A 163 8.96 6.90 5.42
CA ASN A 163 9.97 7.48 6.29
C ASN A 163 10.76 6.43 7.08
N VAL A 164 10.27 5.18 7.14
CA VAL A 164 10.97 4.07 7.79
C VAL A 164 12.19 3.59 6.99
N TYR A 165 12.35 4.00 5.73
CA TYR A 165 13.48 3.59 4.90
C TYR A 165 14.63 4.61 4.95
N SER A 166 15.02 5.03 6.16
CA SER A 166 16.14 5.94 6.41
C SER A 166 17.35 5.20 6.99
N ASN A 167 18.55 5.77 6.86
CA ASN A 167 19.76 5.17 7.43
C ASN A 167 19.67 5.12 8.96
N ASN A 168 20.07 3.98 9.54
CA ASN A 168 20.01 3.72 11.00
C ASN A 168 18.60 3.75 11.59
N GLN A 169 17.56 3.49 10.77
CA GLN A 169 16.21 3.40 11.28
C GLN A 169 16.07 2.24 12.29
N GLN A 170 15.45 2.54 13.42
CA GLN A 170 15.05 1.52 14.38
C GLN A 170 13.72 0.90 13.97
N PHE A 171 13.73 -0.39 13.66
CA PHE A 171 12.52 -1.19 13.50
C PHE A 171 12.17 -1.86 14.83
N ARG A 172 10.90 -1.80 15.20
CA ARG A 172 10.41 -2.46 16.41
C ARG A 172 10.53 -3.98 16.25
N LEU A 173 11.07 -4.65 17.26
CA LEU A 173 11.27 -6.11 17.28
C LEU A 173 9.95 -6.86 17.51
N PHE A 174 9.90 -8.11 17.05
CA PHE A 174 8.81 -9.03 17.36
C PHE A 174 8.62 -9.17 18.89
N ASN A 175 7.36 -9.27 19.33
CA ASN A 175 6.91 -9.27 20.72
C ASN A 175 7.30 -8.04 21.56
N SER A 176 7.94 -7.02 20.98
CA SER A 176 8.29 -5.81 21.72
C SER A 176 7.16 -4.78 21.74
N ILE A 177 7.14 -3.96 22.78
CA ILE A 177 6.15 -2.91 23.02
C ILE A 177 6.85 -1.55 22.93
N LYS A 178 6.18 -0.53 22.35
CA LYS A 178 6.72 0.84 22.38
C LYS A 178 6.63 1.38 23.81
N TYR A 179 7.64 2.13 24.23
CA TYR A 179 7.62 2.79 25.54
C TYR A 179 6.31 3.58 25.75
N GLY A 180 5.65 3.39 26.88
CA GLY A 180 4.38 4.04 27.21
C GLY A 180 3.16 3.54 26.43
N LYS A 181 3.26 2.40 25.72
CA LYS A 181 2.13 1.72 25.06
C LYS A 181 1.95 0.33 25.65
N ASN A 182 0.81 -0.29 25.38
CA ASN A 182 0.50 -1.66 25.79
C ASN A 182 0.03 -2.53 24.60
N ASN A 183 0.64 -2.30 23.43
CA ASN A 183 0.32 -3.06 22.23
C ASN A 183 1.59 -3.68 21.63
N PRO A 184 1.84 -4.98 21.83
CA PRO A 184 3.01 -5.68 21.31
C PRO A 184 2.99 -5.78 19.78
N LEU A 185 4.14 -6.10 19.17
CA LEU A 185 4.23 -6.46 17.75
C LEU A 185 4.10 -7.97 17.64
N ILE A 186 2.95 -8.46 17.24
CA ILE A 186 2.65 -9.90 17.23
C ILE A 186 2.48 -10.41 15.80
N LEU A 187 2.42 -11.72 15.63
CA LEU A 187 2.06 -12.33 14.34
C LEU A 187 0.60 -11.96 14.05
N SER A 188 0.32 -11.47 12.85
CA SER A 188 -1.05 -11.18 12.46
C SER A 188 -1.83 -12.49 12.32
N THR A 189 -2.97 -12.58 13.00
CA THR A 189 -3.82 -13.79 13.00
C THR A 189 -4.91 -13.73 11.94
N THR A 190 -5.21 -12.53 11.46
CA THR A 190 -6.18 -12.25 10.42
C THR A 190 -5.55 -11.35 9.40
N PHE A 191 -5.74 -11.65 8.12
CA PHE A 191 -5.26 -10.75 7.08
C PHE A 191 -6.12 -9.46 7.11
N PRO A 192 -5.49 -8.27 7.10
CA PRO A 192 -6.22 -7.01 7.15
C PRO A 192 -7.00 -6.62 5.92
#